data_AF-A0A6G1EF07-F1
#
_entry.id   AF-A0A6G1EF07-F1
#
_cell.length_a   1.000
_cell.length_b   1.000
_cell.length_c   1.000
_cell.angle_alpha   90.00
_cell.angle_beta   90.00
_cell.angle_gamma   90.00
#
_symmetry.space_group_name_H-M   'P 1'
#
loop_
_entity.id
_entity.type
_entity.pdbx_description
1 polymer ?
#
loop_
_entity_poly.entity_id
_entity_poly.type
_entity_poly.pdbx_seq_one_letter_code
_entity_poly.pdbx_strand_id
1 'polypeptide(L)'
;MAMDLDEPFDVKAAAEKGEAALRRLRDTDPAFYLSPSADLAAAAREASKHLYSSLVPFSPAQPPLLSNLLAGPAFDVEQIWS
;
A
#
# COMPACT_ATOMS: atom_id res chain seq x y z
N MET A 1 14.89 28.34 16.13
CA MET A 1 15.32 28.68 14.75
C MET A 1 15.20 27.40 13.94
N ALA A 2 14.45 27.47 12.82
CA ALA A 2 14.19 26.44 11.81
C ALA A 2 13.64 25.08 12.29
N MET A 3 12.31 24.93 12.23
CA MET A 3 11.67 23.63 12.00
C MET A 3 11.62 23.47 10.48
N ASP A 4 12.53 22.67 9.93
CA ASP A 4 12.50 22.30 8.51
C ASP A 4 11.24 21.46 8.26
N LEU A 5 10.31 22.10 7.55
CA LEU A 5 9.11 21.50 6.99
C LEU A 5 9.53 20.62 5.80
N ASP A 6 9.91 19.38 6.08
CA ASP A 6 10.09 18.36 5.04
C ASP A 6 8.72 18.05 4.37
N GLU A 7 8.50 18.78 3.27
CA GLU A 7 7.78 18.46 2.04
C GLU A 7 6.38 17.80 2.09
N PRO A 8 5.29 18.57 1.92
CA PRO A 8 3.95 18.04 1.64
C PRO A 8 3.78 17.43 0.23
N PHE A 9 4.83 17.45 -0.62
CA PHE A 9 4.77 17.00 -2.01
C PHE A 9 4.81 15.47 -2.16
N ASP A 10 5.53 14.76 -1.28
CA ASP A 10 5.68 13.31 -1.34
C ASP A 10 4.35 12.58 -1.01
N VAL A 11 3.66 13.04 0.03
CA VAL A 11 2.38 12.45 0.48
C VAL A 11 1.30 12.55 -0.61
N LYS A 12 1.23 13.68 -1.32
CA LYS A 12 0.26 13.87 -2.39
C LYS A 12 0.55 12.97 -3.60
N ALA A 13 1.82 12.89 -4.02
CA ALA A 13 2.23 12.02 -5.12
C ALA A 13 2.03 10.53 -4.78
N ALA A 14 2.32 10.13 -3.54
CA ALA A 14 2.06 8.78 -3.05
C ALA A 14 0.56 8.46 -3.00
N ALA A 15 -0.28 9.43 -2.64
CA ALA A 15 -1.74 9.28 -2.66
C ALA A 15 -2.28 9.09 -4.10
N GLU A 16 -1.82 9.91 -5.06
CA GLU A 16 -2.21 9.79 -6.47
C GLU A 16 -1.79 8.43 -7.06
N LYS A 17 -0.58 7.96 -6.72
CA LYS A 17 -0.06 6.65 -7.13
C LYS A 17 -0.89 5.50 -6.53
N GLY A 18 -1.28 5.62 -5.27
CA GLY A 18 -2.15 4.67 -4.58
C GLY A 18 -3.55 4.57 -5.20
N GLU A 19 -4.17 5.71 -5.52
CA GLU A 19 -5.47 5.75 -6.16
C GLU A 19 -5.44 5.19 -7.59
N ALA A 20 -4.39 5.50 -8.36
CA ALA A 20 -4.18 4.92 -9.68
C ALA A 20 -4.01 3.39 -9.60
N ALA A 21 -3.29 2.90 -8.58
CA ALA A 21 -3.13 1.47 -8.35
C ALA A 21 -4.47 0.78 -8.01
N LEU A 22 -5.31 1.40 -7.16
CA LEU A 22 -6.66 0.91 -6.87
C LEU A 22 -7.54 0.82 -8.11
N ARG A 23 -7.53 1.86 -8.96
CA ARG A 23 -8.28 1.86 -10.23
C ARG A 23 -7.80 0.75 -11.15
N ARG A 24 -6.48 0.58 -11.28
CA ARG A 24 -5.89 -0.49 -12.09
C ARG A 24 -6.33 -1.88 -11.62
N LEU A 25 -6.32 -2.14 -10.31
CA LEU A 25 -6.76 -3.43 -9.77
C LEU A 25 -8.25 -3.67 -10.01
N ARG A 26 -9.09 -2.64 -9.83
CA ARG A 26 -10.53 -2.72 -10.07
C ARG A 26 -10.86 -3.00 -11.55
N ASP A 27 -10.14 -2.36 -12.46
CA ASP A 27 -10.41 -2.45 -13.90
C ASP A 27 -9.73 -3.67 -14.55
N THR A 28 -8.91 -4.42 -13.80
CA THR A 28 -8.27 -5.66 -14.27
C THR A 28 -9.28 -6.80 -14.35
N ASP A 29 -9.29 -7.54 -15.45
CA ASP A 29 -10.12 -8.75 -15.60
C ASP A 29 -9.78 -9.77 -14.49
N PRO A 30 -10.79 -10.26 -13.74
CA PRO A 30 -10.62 -11.26 -12.70
C PRO A 30 -9.76 -12.48 -13.09
N ALA A 31 -9.78 -12.90 -14.35
CA ALA A 31 -8.99 -14.03 -14.84
C ALA A 31 -7.48 -13.83 -14.66
N PHE A 32 -6.97 -12.60 -14.72
CA PHE A 32 -5.54 -12.33 -14.57
C PHE A 32 -5.02 -12.56 -13.15
N TYR A 33 -5.90 -12.54 -12.14
CA TYR A 33 -5.52 -12.85 -10.77
C TYR A 33 -5.27 -14.35 -10.53
N LEU A 34 -5.66 -15.21 -11.47
CA LEU A 34 -5.41 -16.65 -11.40
C LEU A 34 -3.99 -17.03 -11.86
N SER A 35 -3.17 -16.06 -12.25
CA SER A 35 -1.79 -16.27 -12.70
C SER A 35 -0.83 -15.31 -11.97
N PRO A 36 0.41 -15.73 -11.68
CA PRO A 36 1.41 -14.82 -11.11
C PRO A 36 1.67 -13.63 -12.04
N SER A 37 1.49 -12.42 -11.53
CA SER A 37 1.76 -11.18 -12.26
C SER A 37 2.51 -10.18 -11.38
N ALA A 38 3.75 -9.86 -11.75
CA ALA A 38 4.58 -8.91 -11.04
C ALA A 38 3.96 -7.50 -11.02
N ASP A 39 3.33 -7.11 -12.13
CA ASP A 39 2.65 -5.82 -12.27
C ASP A 39 1.42 -5.71 -11.34
N LEU A 40 0.59 -6.75 -11.29
CA LEU A 40 -0.57 -6.77 -10.41
C LEU A 40 -0.14 -6.84 -8.94
N ALA A 41 0.91 -7.61 -8.63
CA ALA A 41 1.47 -7.66 -7.29
C ALA A 41 2.03 -6.30 -6.85
N ALA A 42 2.71 -5.56 -7.75
CA ALA A 42 3.19 -4.21 -7.47
C ALA A 42 2.02 -3.22 -7.25
N ALA A 43 1.00 -3.28 -8.11
CA ALA A 43 -0.20 -2.45 -7.95
C ALA A 43 -0.95 -2.76 -6.64
N ALA A 44 -1.09 -4.04 -6.28
CA ALA A 44 -1.70 -4.47 -5.02
C ALA A 44 -0.97 -3.94 -3.79
N ARG A 45 0.37 -3.92 -3.82
CA ARG A 45 1.19 -3.35 -2.74
C ARG A 45 1.00 -1.85 -2.61
N GLU A 46 1.03 -1.11 -3.72
CA GLU A 46 0.84 0.35 -3.68
C GLU A 46 -0.58 0.74 -3.25
N ALA A 47 -1.60 0.01 -3.71
CA ALA A 47 -2.98 0.17 -3.25
C ALA A 47 -3.11 -0.12 -1.74
N SER A 48 -2.50 -1.21 -1.26
CA SER A 48 -2.52 -1.57 0.16
C SER A 48 -1.84 -0.51 1.04
N LYS A 49 -0.69 0.02 0.61
CA LYS A 49 -0.01 1.13 1.31
C LYS A 49 -0.90 2.35 1.44
N HIS A 50 -1.59 2.72 0.36
CA HIS A 50 -2.49 3.88 0.34
C HIS A 50 -3.72 3.70 1.24
N LEU A 51 -4.34 2.52 1.21
CA LEU A 51 -5.43 2.19 2.12
C LEU A 51 -4.96 2.24 3.57
N TYR A 52 -3.79 1.65 3.86
CA TYR A 52 -3.23 1.64 5.20
C TYR A 52 -2.93 3.07 5.70
N SER A 53 -2.25 3.90 4.91
CA SER A 53 -1.96 5.30 5.29
C SER A 53 -3.21 6.11 5.58
N SER A 54 -4.32 5.81 4.89
CA SER A 54 -5.62 6.46 5.11
C SER A 54 -6.30 6.00 6.40
N LEU A 55 -6.02 4.77 6.86
CA LEU A 55 -6.58 4.18 8.07
C LEU A 55 -5.74 4.45 9.32
N VAL A 56 -4.45 4.77 9.18
CA VAL A 56 -3.52 5.04 10.30
C VAL A 56 -4.09 6.05 11.31
N PRO A 57 -4.66 7.21 10.91
CA PRO A 57 -5.19 8.19 11.87
C PRO A 57 -6.37 7.68 12.70
N PHE A 58 -7.05 6.64 12.24
CA PHE A 58 -8.23 6.05 12.87
C PHE A 58 -7.92 4.77 13.64
N SER A 59 -6.65 4.34 13.64
CA SER A 59 -6.24 3.10 14.29
C SER A 59 -5.53 3.38 15.62
N PRO A 60 -5.89 2.69 16.72
CA PRO A 60 -5.11 2.76 17.96
C PRO A 60 -3.70 2.23 17.71
N ALA A 61 -2.70 2.78 18.41
CA ALA A 61 -1.26 2.51 18.25
C ALA A 61 -0.94 1.15 17.62
N GLN A 62 -0.92 1.09 16.29
CA GLN A 62 -0.65 -0.13 15.57
C GLN A 62 0.84 -0.40 15.61
N PRO A 63 1.27 -1.67 15.68
CA PRO A 63 2.67 -1.98 15.56
C PRO A 63 3.20 -1.41 14.23
N PRO A 64 4.39 -0.79 14.22
CA PRO A 64 4.97 -0.09 13.06
C PRO A 64 5.28 -1.02 11.86
N LEU A 65 4.90 -2.29 11.98
CA LEU A 65 5.20 -3.38 11.08
C LEU A 65 4.17 -3.51 9.95
N LEU A 66 2.95 -2.96 10.05
CA LEU A 66 1.89 -3.23 9.06
C LEU A 66 2.18 -2.63 7.68
N SER A 67 2.73 -1.41 7.61
CA SER A 67 3.13 -0.77 6.35
C SER A 67 4.31 -1.50 5.67
N ASN A 68 5.19 -2.10 6.46
CA ASN A 68 6.34 -2.88 5.98
C ASN A 68 5.99 -4.35 5.71
N LEU A 69 5.06 -4.94 6.46
CA LEU A 69 4.56 -6.30 6.24
C LEU A 69 3.84 -6.36 4.90
N LEU A 70 2.83 -5.54 4.67
CA LEU A 70 1.97 -5.65 3.47
C LEU A 70 2.68 -5.33 2.13
N ALA A 71 3.91 -4.80 2.18
CA ALA A 71 4.62 -4.28 1.02
C ALA A 71 5.98 -4.92 0.75
N GLY A 72 6.51 -5.75 1.65
CA GLY A 72 7.81 -6.38 1.49
C GLY A 72 7.77 -7.55 0.49
N PRO A 73 8.87 -7.84 -0.23
CA PRO A 73 9.00 -9.07 -1.02
C PRO A 73 9.05 -10.34 -0.14
N ALA A 74 9.33 -10.17 1.16
CA ALA A 74 9.35 -11.24 2.17
C ALA A 74 8.01 -11.40 2.92
N PHE A 75 6.95 -10.70 2.49
CA PHE A 75 5.63 -10.88 3.08
C PHE A 75 5.09 -12.25 2.71
N ASP A 76 5.01 -13.11 3.72
CA ASP A 76 4.35 -14.39 3.62
C ASP A 76 2.90 -14.26 4.10
N VAL A 77 1.96 -14.63 3.24
CA VAL A 77 0.53 -14.58 3.53
C VAL A 77 0.14 -15.53 4.66
N GLU A 78 0.91 -16.61 4.89
CA GLU A 78 0.69 -17.55 6.00
C GLU A 78 0.87 -16.88 7.38
N GLN A 79 1.56 -15.73 7.46
CA GLN A 79 1.74 -14.97 8.71
C GLN A 79 0.49 -14.18 9.14
N ILE A 80 -0.55 -14.09 8.29
CA ILE A 80 -1.79 -13.37 8.63
C ILE A 80 -2.69 -14.20 9.55
N TRP A 81 -2.58 -15.53 9.52
CA TRP A 81 -3.50 -16.45 10.20
C TRP A 81 -2.89 -17.19 11.41
N SER A 82 -1.67 -16.85 11.84
CA SER A 82 -1.01 -17.43 13.02
C SER A 82 -1.33 -16.68 14.31
#